data_AF-A0A7X6SGT5-F1
#
_entry.id   AF-A0A7X6SGT5-F1
#
_cell.length_a   1.000
_cell.length_b   1.000
_cell.length_c   1.000
_cell.angle_alpha   90.00
_cell.angle_beta   90.00
_cell.angle_gamma   90.00
#
_symmetry.space_group_name_H-M   'P 1'
#
loop_
_entity.id
_entity.type
_entity.pdbx_description
1 polymer ?
#
loop_
_entity_poly.entity_id
_entity_poly.type
_entity_poly.pdbx_seq_one_letter_code
_entity_poly.pdbx_strand_id
1 'polypeptide(L)'
;SELAERHVEIPEQVVAVGDEVMVKIIDIDLERRRISLSLKQANQGVDIAADDFDPSLYGMTASYDESGNYIYPEGFDPETNEWKPGFEEQQAAWEAQYAEAQARWMALKKQAAEAEESAVAAARVEATEYSSEVSAPTEGSLASDEALQALRNKLTSGNN
;
A
#
# COMPACT_ATOMS: atom_id res chain seq x y z
N SER A 1 -0.31 0.58 -17.64
CA SER A 1 -1.03 1.04 -16.45
C SER A 1 -0.06 1.18 -15.31
N GLU A 2 -0.10 2.29 -14.59
CA GLU A 2 0.78 2.59 -13.44
C GLU A 2 0.12 2.34 -12.08
N LEU A 3 -1.12 1.85 -12.07
CA LEU A 3 -1.94 1.67 -10.85
C LEU A 3 -1.72 0.30 -10.18
N ALA A 4 -1.66 -0.78 -10.94
CA ALA A 4 -1.51 -2.13 -10.40
C ALA A 4 -0.78 -3.05 -11.39
N GLU A 5 -0.33 -4.21 -10.90
CA GLU A 5 0.24 -5.27 -11.75
C GLU A 5 -0.80 -5.83 -12.73
N ARG A 6 -2.04 -6.00 -12.25
CA ARG A 6 -3.17 -6.48 -13.03
C ARG A 6 -3.69 -5.43 -14.01
N HIS A 7 -4.43 -5.88 -15.02
CA HIS A 7 -5.21 -4.97 -15.84
C HIS A 7 -6.27 -4.28 -14.97
N VAL A 8 -6.37 -2.96 -15.11
CA VAL A 8 -7.29 -2.11 -14.37
C VAL A 8 -8.10 -1.36 -15.40
N GLU A 9 -9.39 -1.66 -15.47
CA GLU A 9 -10.31 -0.97 -16.39
C GLU A 9 -10.74 0.38 -15.84
N ILE A 10 -10.90 0.48 -14.51
CA ILE A 10 -11.38 1.68 -13.82
C ILE A 10 -10.48 1.94 -12.59
N PRO A 11 -9.96 3.17 -12.39
CA PRO A 11 -9.06 3.48 -11.28
C PRO A 11 -9.67 3.22 -9.89
N GLU A 12 -10.99 3.32 -9.78
CA GLU A 12 -11.78 3.04 -8.56
C GLU A 12 -11.62 1.60 -8.06
N GLN A 13 -11.16 0.67 -8.92
CA GLN A 13 -10.84 -0.70 -8.51
C GLN A 13 -9.55 -0.81 -7.68
N VAL A 14 -8.74 0.25 -7.62
CA VAL A 14 -7.43 0.23 -6.95
C VAL A 14 -7.34 1.31 -5.87
N VAL A 15 -7.97 2.46 -6.08
CA VAL A 15 -7.94 3.58 -5.13
C VAL A 15 -9.30 4.26 -5.05
N ALA A 16 -9.69 4.70 -3.86
CA ALA A 16 -10.86 5.53 -3.63
C ALA A 16 -10.49 7.00 -3.36
N VAL A 17 -11.45 7.90 -3.55
CA VAL A 17 -11.26 9.31 -3.21
C VAL A 17 -11.14 9.45 -1.69
N GLY A 18 -10.03 10.01 -1.24
CA GLY A 18 -9.72 10.17 0.19
C GLY A 18 -8.68 9.18 0.72
N ASP A 19 -8.26 8.20 -0.09
CA ASP A 19 -7.23 7.25 0.31
C ASP A 19 -5.84 7.91 0.37
N GLU A 20 -5.12 7.66 1.46
CA GLU A 20 -3.72 8.02 1.60
C GLU A 20 -2.85 6.85 1.11
N VAL A 21 -2.27 7.02 -0.09
CA VAL A 21 -1.41 6.01 -0.72
C VAL A 21 -0.01 6.54 -0.98
N MET A 22 0.98 5.68 -0.78
CA MET A 22 2.38 5.95 -1.08
C MET A 22 2.63 5.67 -2.57
N VAL A 23 3.08 6.68 -3.30
CA VAL A 23 3.36 6.60 -4.74
C VAL A 23 4.78 7.03 -5.04
N LYS A 24 5.35 6.48 -6.12
CA LYS A 24 6.66 6.87 -6.61
C LYS A 24 6.50 7.90 -7.72
N ILE A 25 7.28 8.98 -7.66
CA ILE A 25 7.40 9.93 -8.77
C ILE A 25 8.28 9.27 -9.84
N ILE A 26 7.76 9.16 -11.05
CA ILE A 26 8.46 8.51 -12.16
C ILE A 26 8.98 9.51 -13.19
N ASP A 27 8.32 10.66 -13.33
CA ASP A 27 8.69 11.69 -14.29
C ASP A 27 8.14 13.06 -13.86
N ILE A 28 8.89 14.12 -14.16
CA ILE A 28 8.52 15.51 -13.86
C ILE A 28 8.73 16.33 -15.14
N ASP A 29 7.62 16.74 -15.75
CA ASP A 29 7.58 17.58 -16.94
C ASP A 29 7.27 19.02 -16.52
N LEU A 30 8.31 19.83 -16.33
CA LEU A 30 8.20 21.22 -15.88
C LEU A 30 7.58 22.14 -16.94
N GLU A 31 7.81 21.85 -18.23
CA GLU A 31 7.26 22.64 -19.34
C GLU A 31 5.73 22.53 -19.38
N ARG A 32 5.23 21.30 -19.22
CA ARG A 32 3.78 21.02 -19.22
C ARG A 32 3.17 21.04 -17.82
N ARG A 33 3.96 21.32 -16.78
CA ARG A 33 3.57 21.32 -15.37
C ARG A 33 2.87 20.01 -14.96
N ARG A 34 3.39 18.88 -15.41
CA ARG A 34 2.84 17.54 -15.14
C ARG A 34 3.83 16.74 -14.31
N ILE A 35 3.31 16.05 -13.29
CA ILE A 35 4.05 15.07 -12.49
C ILE A 35 3.41 13.71 -12.75
N SER A 36 4.23 12.74 -13.13
CA SER A 36 3.81 11.37 -13.35
C SER A 36 4.07 10.56 -12.09
N LEU A 37 3.04 9.88 -11.59
CA LEU A 37 3.07 9.09 -10.36
C LEU A 37 2.76 7.63 -10.68
N SER A 38 3.41 6.71 -9.97
CA SER A 38 3.18 5.26 -10.12
C SER A 38 2.99 4.61 -8.76
N LEU A 39 1.84 3.97 -8.58
CA LEU A 39 1.53 3.14 -7.41
C LEU A 39 2.18 1.76 -7.56
N LYS A 40 2.14 1.21 -8.78
CA LYS A 40 2.78 -0.06 -9.12
C LYS A 40 4.27 -0.05 -8.81
N GLN A 41 4.99 0.96 -9.29
CA GLN A 41 6.44 1.04 -9.07
C GLN A 41 6.81 1.35 -7.62
N ALA A 42 5.90 1.97 -6.85
CA ALA A 42 6.09 2.15 -5.42
C ALA A 42 6.06 0.80 -4.69
N ASN A 43 5.04 -0.02 -4.99
CA ASN A 43 4.87 -1.34 -4.36
C ASN A 43 5.98 -2.32 -4.76
N GLN A 44 6.44 -2.31 -6.02
CA GLN A 44 7.54 -3.17 -6.47
C GLN A 44 8.92 -2.69 -6.00
N GLY A 45 9.06 -1.40 -5.73
CA GLY A 45 10.34 -0.79 -5.34
C GLY A 45 10.71 -1.04 -3.89
N VAL A 46 9.80 -1.56 -3.07
CA VAL A 46 10.05 -1.91 -1.68
C VAL A 46 10.11 -3.43 -1.53
N ASP A 47 11.14 -3.93 -0.87
CA ASP A 47 11.15 -5.31 -0.40
C ASP A 47 10.46 -5.37 0.98
N ILE A 48 9.34 -6.10 1.04
CA ILE A 48 8.54 -6.26 2.25
C ILE A 48 9.33 -6.99 3.35
N ALA A 49 10.29 -7.85 2.97
CA ALA A 49 11.12 -8.61 3.90
C ALA A 49 12.45 -7.91 4.24
N ALA A 50 12.84 -6.87 3.51
CA ALA A 50 14.08 -6.15 3.79
C ALA A 50 13.97 -5.31 5.07
N ASP A 51 15.05 -5.33 5.86
CA ASP A 51 15.24 -4.48 7.05
C ASP A 51 16.09 -3.23 6.77
N ASP A 52 16.57 -3.08 5.53
CA ASP A 52 17.41 -1.95 5.11
C ASP A 52 16.54 -0.70 4.85
N PHE A 53 16.31 0.06 5.91
CA PHE A 53 15.60 1.33 5.88
C PHE A 53 16.56 2.47 5.57
N ASP A 54 16.37 3.11 4.41
CA ASP A 54 17.06 4.36 4.05
C ASP A 54 16.16 5.57 4.35
N PRO A 55 16.40 6.35 5.42
CA PRO A 55 15.59 7.51 5.78
C PRO A 55 15.55 8.59 4.69
N SER A 56 16.59 8.67 3.85
CA SER A 56 16.71 9.70 2.82
C SER A 56 15.66 9.55 1.71
N LEU A 57 15.26 8.31 1.42
CA LEU A 57 14.19 8.01 0.47
C LEU A 57 12.80 8.40 0.99
N TYR A 58 12.66 8.54 2.31
CA TYR A 58 11.37 8.80 2.97
C TYR A 58 11.26 10.19 3.60
N GLY A 59 12.12 11.12 3.18
CA GLY A 59 12.00 12.54 3.49
C GLY A 59 13.02 13.10 4.49
N MET A 60 13.96 12.28 4.98
CA MET A 60 15.10 12.76 5.77
C MET A 60 16.30 12.98 4.86
N THR A 61 16.33 14.10 4.13
CA THR A 61 17.41 14.37 3.17
C THR A 61 18.77 14.43 3.87
N ALA A 62 19.70 13.59 3.42
CA ALA A 62 21.09 13.69 3.83
C ALA A 62 21.69 15.01 3.32
N SER A 63 22.35 15.75 4.21
CA SER A 63 23.12 16.94 3.84
C SER A 63 24.59 16.55 3.69
N TYR A 64 25.26 17.10 2.68
CA TYR A 64 26.68 16.83 2.40
C TYR A 64 27.46 18.14 2.34
N ASP A 65 28.72 18.13 2.80
CA ASP A 65 29.62 19.27 2.71
C ASP A 65 30.22 19.42 1.29
N GLU A 66 31.00 20.49 1.05
CA GLU A 66 31.68 20.75 -0.24
C GLU A 66 32.67 19.64 -0.65
N SER A 67 33.08 18.80 0.29
CA SER A 67 33.98 17.66 0.08
C SER A 67 33.22 16.34 -0.14
N GLY A 68 31.89 16.35 -0.07
CA GLY A 68 31.03 15.17 -0.24
C GLY A 68 30.86 14.32 1.02
N ASN A 69 31.27 14.80 2.20
CA ASN A 69 31.07 14.09 3.46
C ASN A 69 29.68 14.37 4.02
N TYR A 70 29.07 13.37 4.67
CA TYR A 70 27.78 13.51 5.34
C TYR A 70 27.88 14.50 6.52
N ILE A 71 26.97 15.47 6.54
CA ILE A 71 26.82 16.43 7.62
C ILE A 71 25.86 15.84 8.65
N TYR A 72 26.42 15.48 9.81
CA TYR A 72 25.64 15.03 10.94
C TYR A 72 24.79 16.18 11.52
N PRO A 73 23.63 15.86 12.11
CA PRO A 73 22.83 16.84 12.82
C PRO A 73 23.64 17.59 13.87
N GLU A 74 23.33 18.87 14.08
CA GLU A 74 23.98 19.67 15.09
C GLU A 74 23.77 19.06 16.48
N GLY A 75 24.86 18.78 17.20
CA GLY A 75 24.81 18.12 18.50
C GLY A 75 25.04 16.60 18.47
N PHE A 76 25.04 15.96 17.30
CA PHE A 76 25.45 14.57 17.15
C PHE A 76 26.98 14.45 17.01
N ASP A 77 27.60 13.60 17.82
CA ASP A 77 29.02 13.30 17.74
C ASP A 77 29.26 11.98 16.99
N PRO A 78 29.81 12.00 15.77
CA PRO A 78 30.02 10.80 14.98
C PRO A 78 31.15 9.90 15.48
N GLU A 79 32.05 10.41 16.35
CA GLU A 79 33.11 9.58 16.90
C GLU A 79 32.59 8.68 18.02
N THR A 80 31.63 9.18 18.82
CA THR A 80 31.03 8.44 19.92
C THR A 80 29.66 7.85 19.58
N ASN A 81 29.04 8.25 18.47
CA ASN A 81 27.64 7.98 18.11
C ASN A 81 26.64 8.44 19.18
N GLU A 82 26.93 9.55 19.87
CA GLU A 82 26.09 10.06 20.94
C GLU A 82 25.69 11.52 20.70
N TRP A 83 24.51 11.89 21.21
CA TRP A 83 24.07 13.27 21.28
C TRP A 83 24.73 13.99 22.45
N LYS A 84 25.20 15.21 22.20
CA LYS A 84 25.80 16.06 23.24
C LYS A 84 24.72 16.55 24.21
N PRO A 85 24.98 16.58 25.53
CA PRO A 85 24.06 17.16 26.50
C PRO A 85 23.72 18.62 26.14
N GLY A 86 22.45 19.02 26.27
CA GLY A 86 21.98 20.36 25.90
C GLY A 86 21.49 20.52 24.45
N PHE A 87 21.54 19.45 23.64
CA PHE A 87 20.99 19.40 22.28
C PHE A 87 19.73 18.52 22.19
N GLU A 88 18.98 18.39 23.28
CA GLU A 88 17.81 17.51 23.36
C GLU A 88 16.70 17.91 22.38
N GLU A 89 16.56 19.22 22.08
CA GLU A 89 15.61 19.70 21.08
C GLU A 89 16.00 19.25 19.66
N GLN A 90 17.29 19.32 19.32
CA GLN A 90 17.79 18.87 18.03
C GLN A 90 17.68 17.35 17.90
N GLN A 91 17.99 16.62 18.98
CA GLN A 91 17.78 15.18 19.07
C GLN A 91 16.31 14.83 18.84
N ALA A 92 15.39 15.46 19.57
CA ALA A 92 13.96 15.20 19.45
C ALA A 92 13.43 15.51 18.05
N ALA A 93 13.88 16.60 17.43
CA ALA A 93 13.49 16.95 16.07
C ALA A 93 14.02 15.94 15.04
N TRP A 94 15.27 15.49 15.18
CA TRP A 94 15.85 14.47 14.32
C TRP A 94 15.15 13.12 14.49
N GLU A 95 14.91 12.69 15.72
CA GLU A 95 14.17 11.47 16.05
C GLU A 95 12.73 11.53 15.52
N ALA A 96 12.06 12.69 15.60
CA ALA A 96 10.73 12.86 15.04
C ALA A 96 10.73 12.70 13.52
N GLN A 97 11.66 13.34 12.81
CA GLN A 97 11.82 13.16 11.36
C GLN A 97 12.14 11.70 11.00
N TYR A 98 12.95 11.02 11.82
CA TYR A 98 13.28 9.61 11.61
C TYR A 98 12.03 8.75 11.77
N ALA A 99 11.26 8.99 12.85
CA ALA A 99 10.02 8.28 13.12
C ALA A 99 8.97 8.50 12.01
N GLU A 100 8.85 9.71 11.49
CA GLU A 100 7.99 10.02 10.34
C GLU A 100 8.44 9.29 9.07
N ALA A 101 9.74 9.31 8.76
CA ALA A 101 10.30 8.59 7.62
C ALA A 101 10.09 7.07 7.76
N GLN A 102 10.29 6.53 8.95
CA GLN A 102 10.05 5.12 9.26
C GLN A 102 8.57 4.78 9.13
N ALA A 103 7.67 5.66 9.59
CA ALA A 103 6.23 5.49 9.44
C ALA A 103 5.82 5.45 7.96
N ARG A 104 6.40 6.31 7.11
CA ARG A 104 6.17 6.29 5.66
C ARG A 104 6.66 4.99 5.01
N TRP A 105 7.84 4.52 5.38
CA TRP A 105 8.38 3.25 4.89
C TRP A 105 7.51 2.06 5.32
N MET A 106 7.11 2.01 6.60
CA MET A 106 6.20 0.98 7.10
C MET A 106 4.85 1.03 6.41
N ALA A 107 4.31 2.23 6.14
CA ALA A 107 3.08 2.40 5.39
C ALA A 107 3.22 1.87 3.95
N LEU A 108 4.32 2.16 3.27
CA LEU A 108 4.60 1.61 1.94
C LEU A 108 4.73 0.07 1.97
N LYS A 109 5.42 -0.50 2.96
CA LYS A 109 5.52 -1.97 3.14
C LYS A 109 4.14 -2.60 3.35
N LYS A 110 3.32 -2.00 4.21
CA LYS A 110 1.93 -2.44 4.43
C LYS A 110 1.12 -2.38 3.14
N GLN A 111 1.21 -1.27 2.41
CA GLN A 111 0.53 -1.09 1.13
C GLN A 111 0.96 -2.14 0.09
N ALA A 112 2.26 -2.43 0.00
CA ALA A 112 2.78 -3.46 -0.90
C ALA A 112 2.25 -4.86 -0.53
N ALA A 113 2.22 -5.21 0.76
CA ALA A 113 1.69 -6.48 1.24
C ALA A 113 0.18 -6.64 0.93
N GLU A 114 -0.62 -5.59 1.15
CA GLU A 114 -2.05 -5.58 0.82
C GLU A 114 -2.29 -5.66 -0.70
N ALA A 115 -1.44 -5.02 -1.50
CA ALA A 115 -1.48 -5.15 -2.95
C ALA A 115 -1.18 -6.58 -3.42
N GLU A 116 -0.24 -7.30 -2.79
CA GLU A 116 0.02 -8.71 -3.09
C GLU A 116 -1.17 -9.60 -2.69
N GLU A 117 -1.73 -9.41 -1.49
CA GLU A 117 -2.87 -10.19 -1.02
C GLU A 117 -4.11 -9.98 -1.91
N SER A 118 -4.42 -8.74 -2.26
CA SER A 118 -5.53 -8.41 -3.15
C SER A 118 -5.32 -8.96 -4.56
N ALA A 119 -4.07 -9.00 -5.06
CA ALA A 119 -3.76 -9.63 -6.34
C ALA A 119 -4.00 -11.15 -6.31
N VAL A 120 -3.60 -11.82 -5.22
CA VAL A 120 -3.86 -13.26 -5.01
C VAL A 120 -5.36 -13.54 -4.88
N ALA A 121 -6.09 -12.71 -4.14
CA ALA A 121 -7.54 -12.83 -3.99
C ALA A 121 -8.26 -12.65 -5.34
N ALA A 122 -7.89 -11.64 -6.13
CA ALA A 122 -8.43 -11.42 -7.46
C ALA A 122 -8.15 -12.60 -8.41
N ALA A 123 -6.92 -13.12 -8.42
CA ALA A 123 -6.57 -14.29 -9.22
C ALA A 123 -7.37 -15.54 -8.84
N ARG A 124 -7.70 -15.71 -7.54
CA ARG A 124 -8.57 -16.80 -7.08
C ARG A 124 -10.01 -16.66 -7.58
N VAL A 125 -10.53 -15.43 -7.64
CA VAL A 125 -11.88 -15.16 -8.17
C VAL A 125 -11.92 -15.40 -9.67
N GLU A 126 -10.96 -14.89 -10.45
CA GLU A 126 -10.86 -15.15 -11.90
C GLU A 126 -10.78 -16.66 -12.21
N ALA A 127 -9.99 -17.42 -11.46
CA ALA A 127 -9.91 -18.87 -11.64
C ALA A 127 -11.24 -19.59 -11.35
N THR A 128 -12.05 -19.04 -10.44
CA THR A 128 -13.39 -19.59 -10.09
C THR A 128 -14.43 -19.24 -11.17
N GLU A 129 -14.41 -18.01 -11.69
CA GLU A 129 -15.30 -17.57 -12.79
C GLU A 129 -15.01 -18.32 -14.08
N TYR A 130 -13.74 -18.46 -14.49
CA TYR A 130 -13.37 -19.24 -15.68
C TYR A 130 -13.68 -20.74 -15.55
N SER A 131 -13.66 -21.28 -14.32
CA SER A 131 -14.07 -22.66 -14.07
C SER A 131 -15.59 -22.85 -14.15
N SER A 132 -16.38 -21.77 -14.17
CA SER A 132 -17.83 -21.80 -14.32
C SER A 132 -18.31 -21.64 -15.77
N GLU A 133 -17.47 -21.17 -16.69
CA GLU A 133 -17.85 -20.92 -18.10
C GLU A 133 -17.69 -22.12 -19.06
N VAL A 134 -17.20 -23.29 -18.59
CA VAL A 134 -17.15 -24.54 -19.41
C VAL A 134 -18.33 -25.50 -19.15
N SER A 135 -19.36 -25.09 -18.42
CA SER A 135 -20.57 -25.91 -18.28
C SER A 135 -21.85 -25.13 -18.60
N ALA A 136 -22.29 -25.20 -19.86
CA ALA A 136 -23.69 -25.00 -20.23
C ALA A 136 -24.36 -26.38 -20.44
N PRO A 137 -25.69 -26.49 -20.30
CA PRO A 137 -26.48 -26.34 -19.09
C PRO A 137 -27.05 -27.71 -18.66
N THR A 138 -26.95 -28.09 -17.40
CA THR A 138 -27.77 -29.17 -16.84
C THR A 138 -28.30 -28.74 -15.48
N GLU A 139 -29.54 -28.28 -15.48
CA GLU A 139 -30.58 -28.84 -14.62
C GLU A 139 -30.15 -29.09 -13.16
N GLY A 140 -30.36 -28.10 -12.27
CA GLY A 140 -30.28 -28.32 -10.82
C GLY A 140 -29.80 -27.15 -9.98
N SER A 141 -30.52 -26.02 -9.99
CA SER A 141 -30.34 -24.95 -8.99
C SER A 141 -30.88 -25.41 -7.62
N LEU A 142 -30.04 -26.09 -6.85
CA LEU A 142 -30.29 -26.48 -5.45
C LEU A 142 -30.36 -25.29 -4.49
N ALA A 143 -30.14 -24.06 -4.96
CA ALA A 143 -30.32 -22.84 -4.14
C ALA A 143 -31.79 -22.42 -3.96
N SER A 144 -32.73 -23.09 -4.65
CA SER A 144 -34.16 -22.73 -4.62
C SER A 144 -34.95 -23.40 -3.49
N ASP A 145 -34.46 -24.52 -2.93
CA ASP A 145 -35.23 -25.35 -1.99
C ASP A 145 -35.28 -24.77 -0.57
N GLU A 146 -34.19 -24.12 -0.14
CA GLU A 146 -34.12 -23.47 1.18
C GLU A 146 -35.03 -22.22 1.24
N ALA A 147 -35.04 -21.42 0.17
CA ALA A 147 -35.90 -20.24 0.06
C ALA A 147 -37.41 -20.62 0.04
N LEU A 148 -37.76 -21.78 -0.53
CA LEU A 148 -39.12 -22.32 -0.53
C LEU A 148 -39.53 -22.91 0.83
N GLN A 149 -38.61 -23.55 1.55
CA GLN A 149 -38.86 -24.02 2.93
C GLN A 149 -39.14 -22.87 3.89
N ALA A 150 -38.39 -21.77 3.78
CA ALA A 150 -38.60 -20.57 4.61
C ALA A 150 -39.99 -19.96 4.39
N LEU A 151 -40.51 -19.98 3.15
CA LEU A 151 -41.84 -19.46 2.83
C LEU A 151 -42.96 -20.36 3.39
N ARG A 152 -42.75 -21.68 3.42
CA ARG A 152 -43.73 -22.65 3.95
C ARG A 152 -43.91 -22.54 5.46
N ASN A 153 -42.81 -22.42 6.22
CA ASN A 153 -42.87 -22.25 7.68
C ASN A 153 -43.59 -20.95 8.09
N LYS A 154 -43.44 -19.89 7.30
CA LYS A 154 -44.08 -18.59 7.55
C LYS A 154 -45.59 -18.61 7.33
N LEU A 155 -46.09 -19.42 6.39
CA LEU A 155 -47.53 -19.57 6.12
C LEU A 155 -48.23 -20.52 7.11
N THR A 156 -47.51 -21.47 7.72
CA THR A 156 -48.10 -22.39 8.71
C THR A 156 -48.10 -21.84 10.14
N SER A 157 -47.22 -20.89 10.47
CA SER A 157 -47.17 -20.26 11.80
C SER A 157 -48.10 -19.04 11.96
N GLY A 158 -48.77 -18.59 10.90
CA GLY A 158 -49.61 -17.38 10.88
C GLY A 158 -51.11 -17.61 11.04
N ASN A 159 -51.57 -18.85 11.26
CA ASN A 159 -52.99 -19.16 11.42
C ASN A 159 -53.22 -20.21 12.50
N ASN A 160 -52.86 -19.89 13.75
CA ASN A 160 -53.56 -20.32 14.96
C ASN A 160 -53.17 -19.45 16.16
#